data_AF-A0A820VBG5-F1
#
_entry.id   AF-A0A820VBG5-F1
#
_cell.length_a   1.000
_cell.length_b   1.000
_cell.length_c   1.000
_cell.angle_alpha   90.00
_cell.angle_beta   90.00
_cell.angle_gamma   90.00
#
_symmetry.space_group_name_H-M   'P 1'
#
loop_
_entity.id
_entity.type
_entity.pdbx_description
1 polymer ?
#
loop_
_entity_poly.entity_id
_entity_poly.type
_entity_poly.pdbx_seq_one_letter_code
_entity_poly.pdbx_strand_id
1 'polypeptide(L)'
;MLLESNHINILLSFVRSISKSNDPDQLLSHNKRSSLLLNFLLKQIRDHTESDQKLLIDQRLENTIIALAYLAVELNDRCKIRQDIITVLLDFYQRIPTAKYYELASYNYKYALPPAEVFSFCLHTALTELASTSEDAKTRDNIMFIIADVIRKFVESIRKAANNHAKERYQSIYRYEVPFLFGALRSIGRISVNDQSLISQLFPISFNSSTQSIYIEQKESTNNSL
;
A
#
# COMPACT_ATOMS: atom_id res chain seq x y z
N MET A 1 5.81 -17.95 -2.86
CA MET A 1 5.51 -18.38 -1.47
C MET A 1 4.29 -17.58 -1.03
N LEU A 2 3.21 -18.24 -0.59
CA LEU A 2 1.95 -17.60 -0.20
C LEU A 2 2.15 -16.83 1.12
N LEU A 3 1.81 -15.54 1.15
CA LEU A 3 1.49 -14.87 2.42
C LEU A 3 0.17 -15.46 2.92
N GLU A 4 0.25 -16.58 3.65
CA GLU A 4 -0.89 -17.12 4.39
C GLU A 4 -1.41 -16.07 5.39
N SER A 5 -2.69 -16.14 5.76
CA SER A 5 -3.33 -15.21 6.70
C SER A 5 -2.57 -15.04 8.01
N ASN A 6 -1.81 -16.06 8.44
CA ASN A 6 -0.92 -16.00 9.60
C ASN A 6 0.26 -15.03 9.41
N HIS A 7 0.87 -14.96 8.22
CA HIS A 7 1.95 -14.03 7.93
C HIS A 7 1.48 -12.57 7.95
N ILE A 8 0.26 -12.31 7.49
CA ILE A 8 -0.37 -10.98 7.54
C ILE A 8 -0.62 -10.55 9.00
N ASN A 9 -1.18 -11.44 9.84
CA ASN A 9 -1.41 -11.13 11.25
C ASN A 9 -0.11 -10.93 12.05
N ILE A 10 0.94 -11.70 11.73
CA ILE A 10 2.27 -11.52 12.30
C ILE A 10 2.86 -10.17 11.90
N LEU A 11 2.75 -9.80 10.62
CA LEU A 11 3.18 -8.48 10.14
C LEU A 11 2.37 -7.37 10.82
N LEU A 12 1.03 -7.41 10.83
CA LEU A 12 0.21 -6.36 11.44
C LEU A 12 0.44 -6.20 12.95
N SER A 13 0.60 -7.29 13.70
CA SER A 13 0.93 -7.22 15.14
C SER A 13 2.31 -6.63 15.38
N PHE A 14 3.28 -6.95 14.52
CA PHE A 14 4.62 -6.39 14.55
C PHE A 14 4.63 -4.89 14.20
N VAL A 15 3.89 -4.49 13.18
CA VAL A 15 3.73 -3.08 12.78
C VAL A 15 3.14 -2.24 13.89
N ARG A 16 2.11 -2.75 14.57
CA ARG A 16 1.53 -2.07 15.73
C ARG A 16 2.52 -1.95 16.90
N SER A 17 3.43 -2.91 17.05
CA SER A 17 4.52 -2.80 18.03
C SER A 17 5.57 -1.76 17.63
N ILE A 18 5.91 -1.66 16.34
CA ILE A 18 6.87 -0.67 15.84
C ILE A 18 6.29 0.75 15.93
N SER A 19 5.05 0.94 15.48
CA SER A 19 4.38 2.25 15.45
C SER A 19 4.26 2.89 16.84
N LYS A 20 4.18 2.07 17.90
CA LYS A 20 4.12 2.52 19.31
C LYS A 20 5.48 2.67 19.98
N SER A 21 6.58 2.33 19.30
CA SER A 21 7.92 2.38 19.88
C SER A 21 8.53 3.78 19.78
N ASN A 22 9.21 4.22 20.83
CA ASN A 22 10.06 5.41 20.79
C ASN A 22 11.35 5.19 19.97
N ASP A 23 11.76 3.93 19.79
CA ASP A 23 12.89 3.52 18.94
C ASP A 23 12.47 2.34 18.04
N PRO A 24 11.88 2.63 16.87
CA PRO A 24 11.33 1.61 15.97
C PRO A 24 12.44 0.74 15.35
N ASP A 25 13.62 1.30 15.10
CA ASP A 25 14.74 0.59 14.49
C ASP A 25 15.32 -0.48 15.44
N GLN A 26 15.38 -0.21 16.75
CA GLN A 26 15.72 -1.24 17.75
C GLN A 26 14.71 -2.39 17.77
N LEU A 27 13.42 -2.10 17.69
CA LEU A 27 12.36 -3.12 17.74
C LEU A 27 12.37 -4.01 16.47
N LEU A 28 12.71 -3.41 15.33
CA LEU A 28 13.02 -4.12 14.09
C LEU A 28 14.23 -5.05 14.22
N SER A 29 15.28 -4.62 14.94
CA SER A 29 16.47 -5.44 15.18
C SER A 29 16.20 -6.64 16.11
N HIS A 30 15.32 -6.48 17.09
CA HIS A 30 14.97 -7.53 18.05
C HIS A 30 14.09 -8.63 17.44
N ASN A 31 13.21 -8.29 16.49
CA ASN A 31 12.35 -9.26 15.82
C ASN A 31 12.96 -9.75 14.50
N LYS A 32 14.00 -10.59 14.62
CA LYS A 32 14.76 -11.15 13.48
C LYS A 32 13.87 -11.78 12.39
N ARG A 33 12.77 -12.45 12.76
CA ARG A 33 11.87 -13.10 11.78
C ARG A 33 11.12 -12.09 10.92
N SER A 34 10.58 -11.05 11.55
CA SER A 34 9.78 -10.04 10.83
C SER A 34 10.66 -9.13 9.98
N SER A 35 11.84 -8.78 10.49
CA SER A 35 12.85 -8.04 9.72
C SER A 35 13.36 -8.84 8.51
N LEU A 36 13.63 -10.15 8.67
CA LEU A 36 14.07 -11.00 7.56
C LEU A 36 12.98 -11.18 6.50
N LEU A 37 11.71 -11.32 6.92
CA LEU A 37 10.58 -11.39 5.99
C LEU A 37 10.42 -10.07 5.21
N LEU A 38 10.50 -8.93 5.88
CA LEU A 38 10.37 -7.62 5.23
C LEU A 38 11.51 -7.38 4.23
N ASN A 39 12.75 -7.66 4.62
CA ASN A 39 13.90 -7.56 3.71
C ASN A 39 13.79 -8.51 2.52
N PHE A 40 13.27 -9.72 2.73
CA PHE A 40 13.00 -10.67 1.66
C PHE A 40 11.95 -10.12 0.68
N LEU A 41 10.85 -9.55 1.18
CA LEU A 41 9.80 -8.97 0.34
C LEU A 41 10.31 -7.75 -0.45
N LEU A 42 11.06 -6.87 0.21
CA LEU A 42 11.66 -5.70 -0.44
C LEU A 42 12.65 -6.11 -1.54
N LYS A 43 13.50 -7.09 -1.26
CA LYS A 43 14.42 -7.64 -2.26
C LYS A 43 13.64 -8.26 -3.41
N GLN A 44 12.63 -9.07 -3.13
CA GLN A 44 11.83 -9.72 -4.16
C GLN A 44 11.20 -8.69 -5.10
N ILE A 45 10.60 -7.62 -4.57
CA ILE A 45 10.01 -6.57 -5.40
C ILE A 45 11.08 -5.82 -6.18
N ARG A 46 12.22 -5.50 -5.54
CA ARG A 46 13.34 -4.84 -6.20
C ARG A 46 13.89 -5.64 -7.37
N ASP A 47 14.03 -6.94 -7.21
CA ASP A 47 14.44 -7.84 -8.30
C ASP A 47 13.43 -7.81 -9.48
N HIS A 48 12.13 -7.62 -9.19
CA HIS A 48 11.11 -7.43 -10.23
C HIS A 48 11.15 -6.04 -10.87
N THR A 49 11.61 -5.00 -10.14
CA THR A 49 11.70 -3.61 -10.62
C THR A 49 13.04 -3.27 -11.27
N GLU A 50 14.10 -4.04 -11.06
CA GLU A 50 15.41 -3.86 -11.72
C GLU A 50 15.57 -4.73 -12.97
N SER A 51 14.76 -5.77 -13.14
CA SER A 51 14.81 -6.61 -14.34
C SER A 51 14.35 -5.86 -15.60
N ASP A 52 15.12 -5.97 -16.69
CA ASP A 52 14.74 -5.50 -18.04
C ASP A 52 13.49 -6.21 -18.59
N GLN A 53 13.08 -7.31 -17.96
CA GLN A 53 11.85 -8.01 -18.32
C GLN A 53 10.63 -7.18 -17.94
N LYS A 54 9.54 -7.32 -18.71
CA LYS A 54 8.27 -6.66 -18.37
C LYS A 54 7.79 -7.12 -16.99
N LEU A 55 7.46 -6.15 -16.13
CA LEU A 55 6.88 -6.39 -14.81
C LEU A 55 5.61 -7.23 -14.95
N LEU A 56 5.54 -8.36 -14.26
CA LEU A 56 4.36 -9.23 -14.24
C LEU A 56 3.55 -8.94 -12.98
N ILE A 57 2.31 -8.49 -13.15
CA ILE A 57 1.42 -8.18 -12.04
C ILE A 57 0.37 -9.29 -11.92
N ASP A 58 0.39 -9.98 -10.79
CA ASP A 58 -0.64 -10.91 -10.35
C ASP A 58 -1.25 -10.44 -9.02
N GLN A 59 -2.35 -11.06 -8.60
CA GLN A 59 -3.06 -10.69 -7.37
C GLN A 59 -2.18 -10.79 -6.11
N ARG A 60 -1.16 -11.66 -6.11
CA ARG A 60 -0.26 -11.82 -4.95
C ARG A 60 0.67 -10.64 -4.82
N LEU A 61 1.23 -10.19 -5.94
CA LEU A 61 2.06 -8.99 -6.00
C LEU A 61 1.23 -7.76 -5.63
N GLU A 62 0.01 -7.63 -6.16
CA GLU A 62 -0.91 -6.55 -5.80
C GLU A 62 -1.14 -6.47 -4.29
N ASN A 63 -1.51 -7.58 -3.65
CA ASN A 63 -1.72 -7.64 -2.20
C ASN A 63 -0.45 -7.32 -1.40
N THR A 64 0.72 -7.77 -1.88
CA THR A 64 2.00 -7.52 -1.23
C THR A 64 2.35 -6.03 -1.29
N ILE A 65 2.17 -5.40 -2.45
CA ILE A 65 2.42 -3.98 -2.66
C ILE A 65 1.48 -3.13 -1.81
N ILE A 66 0.19 -3.47 -1.77
CA ILE A 66 -0.78 -2.81 -0.89
C ILE A 66 -0.37 -2.93 0.58
N ALA A 67 -0.01 -4.13 1.03
CA ALA A 67 0.39 -4.36 2.42
C ALA A 67 1.64 -3.55 2.79
N LEU A 68 2.62 -3.45 1.88
CA LEU A 68 3.82 -2.62 2.09
C LEU A 68 3.50 -1.12 2.10
N ALA A 69 2.59 -0.66 1.24
CA ALA A 69 2.17 0.73 1.22
C ALA A 69 1.53 1.15 2.54
N TYR A 70 0.59 0.35 3.06
CA TYR A 70 -0.01 0.63 4.37
C TYR A 70 0.96 0.43 5.53
N LEU A 71 1.89 -0.52 5.43
CA LEU A 71 2.99 -0.64 6.39
C LEU A 71 3.78 0.67 6.46
N ALA A 72 4.15 1.27 5.33
CA ALA A 72 4.89 2.52 5.31
C ALA A 72 4.08 3.68 5.91
N VAL A 73 2.75 3.70 5.75
CA VAL A 73 1.86 4.71 6.34
C VAL A 73 1.86 4.61 7.87
N GLU A 74 1.84 3.40 8.42
CA GLU A 74 1.80 3.17 9.87
C GLU A 74 3.16 3.39 10.56
N LEU A 75 4.25 3.38 9.79
CA LEU A 75 5.60 3.62 10.29
C LEU A 75 5.85 5.13 10.46
N ASN A 76 6.55 5.49 11.53
CA ASN A 76 7.01 6.86 11.78
C ASN A 76 8.06 7.27 10.72
N ASP A 77 8.08 8.56 10.35
CA ASP A 77 9.06 9.18 9.44
C ASP A 77 10.52 8.93 9.81
N ARG A 78 10.82 8.72 11.10
CA ARG A 78 12.17 8.42 11.61
C ARG A 78 12.65 6.99 11.33
N CYS A 79 11.75 6.08 10.94
CA CYS A 79 12.10 4.69 10.63
C CYS A 79 12.86 4.61 9.31
N LYS A 80 14.11 4.13 9.30
CA LYS A 80 14.87 4.00 8.03
C LYS A 80 14.18 3.07 7.04
N ILE A 81 13.61 1.97 7.54
CA ILE A 81 12.93 0.97 6.72
C ILE A 81 11.70 1.56 6.00
N ARG A 82 11.09 2.63 6.52
CA ARG A 82 9.98 3.31 5.84
C ARG A 82 10.45 3.92 4.52
N GLN A 83 11.61 4.56 4.52
CA GLN A 83 12.17 5.17 3.31
C GLN A 83 12.56 4.13 2.27
N ASP A 84 13.08 2.97 2.70
CA ASP A 84 13.34 1.84 1.82
C ASP A 84 12.04 1.31 1.17
N ILE A 85 10.97 1.18 1.96
CA ILE A 85 9.66 0.77 1.45
C ILE A 85 9.13 1.81 0.45
N ILE A 86 9.16 3.11 0.78
CA ILE A 86 8.72 4.18 -0.12
C ILE A 86 9.47 4.10 -1.46
N THR A 87 10.79 3.95 -1.41
CA THR A 87 11.61 3.84 -2.63
C THR A 87 11.16 2.66 -3.50
N VAL A 88 11.02 1.47 -2.91
CA VAL A 88 10.55 0.26 -3.62
C VAL A 88 9.14 0.44 -4.18
N LEU A 89 8.23 1.09 -3.45
CA LEU A 89 6.88 1.37 -3.92
C LEU A 89 6.87 2.33 -5.11
N LEU A 90 7.70 3.37 -5.08
CA LEU A 90 7.79 4.35 -6.15
C LEU A 90 8.42 3.75 -7.43
N ASP A 91 9.49 2.97 -7.29
CA ASP A 91 10.10 2.22 -8.40
C ASP A 91 9.09 1.26 -9.02
N PHE A 92 8.33 0.55 -8.20
CA PHE A 92 7.25 -0.32 -8.66
C PHE A 92 6.17 0.49 -9.39
N TYR A 93 5.69 1.59 -8.80
CA TYR A 93 4.60 2.40 -9.35
C TYR A 93 4.94 2.97 -10.73
N GLN A 94 6.17 3.46 -10.92
CA GLN A 94 6.66 3.98 -12.20
C GLN A 94 6.64 2.93 -13.33
N ARG A 95 6.79 1.65 -12.99
CA ARG A 95 6.83 0.54 -13.95
C ARG A 95 5.45 0.00 -14.34
N ILE A 96 4.43 0.26 -13.54
CA ILE A 96 3.06 -0.22 -13.76
C ILE A 96 2.55 0.06 -15.20
N PRO A 97 2.72 1.26 -15.80
CA PRO A 97 2.23 1.53 -17.15
C PRO A 97 2.82 0.64 -18.26
N THR A 98 3.93 -0.06 -17.97
CA THR A 98 4.60 -0.98 -18.92
C THR A 98 4.42 -2.46 -18.54
N ALA A 99 3.71 -2.72 -17.45
CA ALA A 99 3.54 -4.06 -16.90
C ALA A 99 2.60 -4.93 -17.75
N LYS A 100 2.78 -6.25 -17.61
CA LYS A 100 1.86 -7.26 -18.13
C LYS A 100 1.05 -7.82 -16.97
N TYR A 101 -0.26 -7.72 -17.07
CA TYR A 101 -1.16 -8.21 -16.04
C TYR A 101 -1.62 -9.64 -16.33
N TYR A 102 -1.64 -10.48 -15.29
CA TYR A 102 -2.18 -11.84 -15.32
C TYR A 102 -3.54 -11.87 -14.61
N GLU A 103 -4.61 -12.08 -15.37
CA GLU A 103 -5.95 -12.26 -14.82
C GLU A 103 -6.15 -13.71 -14.37
N LEU A 104 -6.69 -13.92 -13.17
CA LEU A 104 -7.34 -15.19 -12.83
C LEU A 104 -8.73 -15.21 -13.49
N ALA A 105 -9.04 -16.31 -14.16
CA ALA A 105 -10.24 -16.50 -15.00
C ALA A 105 -11.59 -16.44 -14.26
N SER A 106 -11.62 -16.16 -12.94
CA SER A 106 -12.80 -16.36 -12.10
C SER A 106 -13.24 -15.12 -11.30
N TYR A 107 -13.06 -13.90 -11.81
CA TYR A 107 -13.63 -12.73 -11.15
C TYR A 107 -15.13 -12.61 -11.47
N ASN A 108 -15.96 -12.64 -10.43
CA ASN A 108 -17.41 -12.63 -10.57
C ASN A 108 -17.89 -11.17 -10.71
N TYR A 109 -17.95 -10.69 -11.96
CA TYR A 109 -18.25 -9.29 -12.34
C TYR A 109 -19.64 -8.77 -11.95
N LYS A 110 -20.49 -9.60 -11.34
CA LYS A 110 -21.91 -9.26 -11.16
C LYS A 110 -22.13 -8.05 -10.23
N TYR A 111 -21.21 -7.77 -9.29
CA TYR A 111 -21.34 -6.66 -8.32
C TYR A 111 -20.02 -6.04 -7.85
N ALA A 112 -18.88 -6.40 -8.44
CA ALA A 112 -17.56 -6.01 -7.95
C ALA A 112 -16.83 -5.10 -8.95
N LEU A 113 -16.17 -4.05 -8.43
CA LEU A 113 -15.28 -3.20 -9.22
C LEU A 113 -14.17 -4.04 -9.86
N PRO A 114 -13.62 -3.65 -11.03
CA PRO A 114 -12.52 -4.39 -11.64
C PRO A 114 -11.33 -4.47 -10.67
N PRO A 115 -10.61 -5.62 -10.59
CA PRO A 115 -9.47 -5.77 -9.67
C PRO A 115 -8.41 -4.67 -9.80
N ALA A 116 -8.10 -4.27 -11.02
CA ALA A 116 -7.15 -3.19 -11.30
C ALA A 116 -7.60 -1.83 -10.74
N GLU A 117 -8.92 -1.57 -10.69
CA GLU A 117 -9.47 -0.36 -10.07
C GLU A 117 -9.28 -0.40 -8.55
N VAL A 118 -9.62 -1.52 -7.91
CA VAL A 118 -9.46 -1.71 -6.45
C VAL A 118 -7.99 -1.60 -6.06
N PHE A 119 -7.10 -2.27 -6.80
CA PHE A 119 -5.66 -2.21 -6.58
C PHE A 119 -5.13 -0.79 -6.69
N SER A 120 -5.43 -0.11 -7.80
CA SER A 120 -5.00 1.27 -8.05
C SER A 120 -5.50 2.22 -6.97
N PHE A 121 -6.78 2.12 -6.61
CA PHE A 121 -7.38 2.95 -5.58
C PHE A 121 -6.70 2.80 -4.22
N CYS A 122 -6.45 1.56 -3.77
CA CYS A 122 -5.77 1.30 -2.50
C CYS A 122 -4.33 1.82 -2.51
N LEU A 123 -3.57 1.51 -3.55
CA LEU A 123 -2.16 1.92 -3.66
C LEU A 123 -2.04 3.45 -3.72
N HIS A 124 -2.88 4.11 -4.52
CA HIS A 124 -2.83 5.55 -4.69
C HIS A 124 -3.31 6.30 -3.44
N THR A 125 -4.29 5.75 -2.70
CA THR A 125 -4.68 6.28 -1.38
C THR A 125 -3.50 6.22 -0.41
N ALA A 126 -2.80 5.08 -0.32
CA ALA A 126 -1.65 4.95 0.57
C ALA A 126 -0.49 5.88 0.17
N LEU A 127 -0.20 6.03 -1.13
CA LEU A 127 0.86 6.93 -1.60
C LEU A 127 0.53 8.41 -1.33
N THR A 128 -0.70 8.84 -1.55
CA THR A 128 -1.13 10.23 -1.25
C THR A 128 -1.06 10.53 0.24
N GLU A 129 -1.39 9.55 1.07
CA GLU A 129 -1.25 9.60 2.52
C GLU A 129 0.21 9.63 2.99
N LEU A 130 1.10 8.83 2.38
CA LEU A 130 2.54 8.91 2.64
C LEU A 130 3.10 10.29 2.32
N ALA A 131 2.63 10.90 1.23
CA ALA A 131 3.05 12.23 0.84
C ALA A 131 2.51 13.31 1.80
N SER A 132 1.27 13.18 2.28
CA SER A 132 0.69 14.16 3.21
C SER A 132 1.28 14.09 4.61
N THR A 133 1.69 12.89 5.05
CA THR A 133 2.26 12.67 6.39
C THR A 133 3.77 12.85 6.43
N SER A 134 4.46 12.96 5.29
CA SER A 134 5.92 13.10 5.27
C SER A 134 6.38 14.50 5.67
N GLU A 135 7.29 14.56 6.64
CA GLU A 135 7.98 15.78 7.08
C GLU A 135 9.01 16.25 6.04
N ASP A 136 9.56 15.34 5.23
CA ASP A 136 10.52 15.66 4.17
C ASP A 136 9.81 16.12 2.89
N ALA A 137 9.99 17.40 2.57
CA ALA A 137 9.45 18.01 1.37
C ALA A 137 9.89 17.29 0.08
N LYS A 138 11.13 16.79 0.01
CA LYS A 138 11.62 16.10 -1.19
C LYS A 138 10.90 14.78 -1.40
N THR A 139 10.69 14.00 -0.34
CA THR A 139 9.93 12.75 -0.38
C THR A 139 8.50 12.99 -0.85
N ARG A 140 7.81 13.98 -0.25
CA ARG A 140 6.45 14.36 -0.67
C ARG A 140 6.39 14.76 -2.15
N ASP A 141 7.27 15.65 -2.59
CA ASP A 141 7.26 16.16 -3.96
C ASP A 141 7.58 15.06 -4.97
N ASN A 142 8.48 14.13 -4.62
CA ASN A 142 8.79 12.98 -5.45
C ASN A 142 7.59 12.01 -5.59
N ILE A 143 6.90 11.71 -4.49
CA ILE A 143 5.69 10.87 -4.54
C ILE A 143 4.64 11.50 -5.46
N MET A 144 4.38 12.80 -5.30
CA MET A 144 3.39 13.53 -6.12
C MET A 144 3.80 13.60 -7.59
N PHE A 145 5.07 13.82 -7.88
CA PHE A 145 5.60 13.82 -9.24
C PHE A 145 5.40 12.46 -9.93
N ILE A 146 5.74 11.37 -9.23
CA ILE A 146 5.62 10.00 -9.76
C ILE A 146 4.16 9.62 -9.99
N ILE A 147 3.28 9.99 -9.05
CA ILE A 147 1.83 9.86 -9.21
C ILE A 147 1.35 10.53 -10.50
N ALA A 148 1.69 11.80 -10.68
CA ALA A 148 1.27 12.57 -11.84
C ALA A 148 1.82 11.99 -13.15
N ASP A 149 3.09 11.56 -13.16
CA ASP A 149 3.72 10.96 -14.33
C ASP A 149 3.06 9.63 -14.74
N VAL A 150 2.72 8.78 -13.77
CA VAL A 150 2.04 7.50 -14.04
C VAL A 150 0.62 7.71 -14.56
N ILE A 151 -0.16 8.61 -13.95
CA ILE A 151 -1.49 8.99 -14.45
C ILE A 151 -1.40 9.50 -15.89
N ARG A 152 -0.45 10.40 -16.16
CA ARG A 152 -0.18 10.93 -17.51
C ARG A 152 0.16 9.82 -18.51
N LYS A 153 0.99 8.85 -18.13
CA LYS A 153 1.36 7.70 -18.98
C LYS A 153 0.13 6.85 -19.34
N PHE A 154 -0.77 6.59 -18.38
CA PHE A 154 -2.02 5.86 -18.64
C PHE A 154 -2.94 6.63 -19.57
N VAL A 155 -3.17 7.93 -19.32
CA VAL A 155 -4.00 8.78 -20.20
C VAL A 155 -3.47 8.76 -21.63
N GLU A 156 -2.16 8.93 -21.82
CA GLU A 156 -1.55 8.91 -23.14
C GLU A 156 -1.64 7.53 -23.81
N SER A 157 -1.49 6.44 -23.06
CA SER A 157 -1.65 5.08 -23.57
C SER A 157 -3.08 4.81 -24.06
N ILE A 158 -4.08 5.18 -23.25
CA ILE A 158 -5.51 5.05 -23.58
C ILE A 158 -5.84 5.90 -24.81
N ARG A 159 -5.36 7.15 -24.87
CA ARG A 159 -5.56 8.04 -26.02
C ARG A 159 -4.97 7.47 -27.31
N LYS A 160 -3.73 6.95 -27.26
CA LYS A 160 -3.10 6.31 -28.42
C LYS A 160 -3.90 5.11 -28.92
N ALA A 161 -4.43 4.30 -28.01
CA ALA A 161 -5.21 3.14 -28.40
C ALA A 161 -6.58 3.49 -28.98
N ALA A 162 -7.24 4.53 -28.47
CA ALA A 162 -8.46 5.06 -29.06
C ALA A 162 -8.26 5.41 -30.54
N ASN A 163 -7.09 5.95 -30.91
CA ASN A 163 -6.79 6.37 -32.29
C ASN A 163 -6.33 5.23 -33.22
N ASN A 164 -5.72 4.16 -32.70
CA ASN A 164 -5.01 3.18 -33.53
C ASN A 164 -5.83 1.93 -33.92
N HIS A 165 -7.11 1.81 -33.52
CA HIS A 165 -8.04 0.72 -33.90
C HIS A 165 -7.54 -0.73 -33.77
N ALA A 166 -6.43 -0.98 -33.07
CA ALA A 166 -5.83 -2.29 -32.92
C ALA A 166 -6.62 -3.16 -31.92
N LYS A 167 -7.41 -4.10 -32.45
CA LYS A 167 -8.33 -4.98 -31.70
C LYS A 167 -7.70 -5.70 -30.51
N GLU A 168 -6.44 -6.13 -30.66
CA GLU A 168 -5.70 -6.88 -29.63
C GLU A 168 -5.32 -6.04 -28.40
N ARG A 169 -5.08 -4.73 -28.56
CA ARG A 169 -4.68 -3.84 -27.46
C ARG A 169 -5.88 -3.33 -26.65
N TYR A 170 -7.07 -3.31 -27.22
CA TYR A 170 -8.26 -2.84 -26.51
C TYR A 170 -8.62 -3.70 -25.31
N GLN A 171 -8.39 -5.02 -25.38
CA GLN A 171 -8.72 -5.91 -24.25
C GLN A 171 -7.87 -5.60 -23.01
N SER A 172 -6.56 -5.39 -23.15
CA SER A 172 -5.72 -5.03 -22.00
C SER A 172 -6.06 -3.64 -21.46
N ILE A 173 -6.42 -2.70 -22.33
CA ILE A 173 -6.73 -1.33 -21.94
C ILE A 173 -8.04 -1.24 -21.15
N TYR A 174 -9.11 -1.85 -21.63
CA TYR A 174 -10.40 -1.80 -20.95
C TYR A 174 -10.42 -2.64 -19.67
N ARG A 175 -9.59 -3.68 -19.56
CA ARG A 175 -9.51 -4.52 -18.36
C ARG A 175 -8.56 -3.97 -17.29
N TYR A 176 -7.51 -3.26 -17.68
CA TYR A 176 -6.48 -2.80 -16.74
C TYR A 176 -6.29 -1.30 -16.74
N GLU A 177 -5.87 -0.71 -17.87
CA GLU A 177 -5.48 0.71 -17.90
C GLU A 177 -6.62 1.66 -17.54
N VAL A 178 -7.82 1.43 -18.10
CA VAL A 178 -9.01 2.24 -17.82
C VAL A 178 -9.47 2.08 -16.37
N PRO A 179 -9.69 0.85 -15.85
CA PRO A 179 -10.01 0.68 -14.43
C PRO A 179 -8.93 1.19 -13.48
N PHE A 180 -7.65 1.00 -13.80
CA PHE A 180 -6.55 1.53 -13.01
C PHE A 180 -6.61 3.06 -12.93
N LEU A 181 -6.81 3.74 -14.06
CA LEU A 181 -6.98 5.19 -14.09
C LEU A 181 -8.18 5.63 -13.23
N PHE A 182 -9.31 4.93 -13.31
CA PHE A 182 -10.47 5.20 -12.49
C PHE A 182 -10.21 5.04 -10.99
N GLY A 183 -9.42 4.04 -10.58
CA GLY A 183 -9.02 3.85 -9.19
C GLY A 183 -8.14 5.00 -8.68
N ALA A 184 -7.19 5.44 -9.52
CA ALA A 184 -6.32 6.58 -9.21
C ALA A 184 -7.15 7.88 -9.10
N LEU A 185 -8.06 8.14 -10.04
CA LEU A 185 -8.91 9.33 -10.02
C LEU A 185 -9.85 9.34 -8.80
N ARG A 186 -10.40 8.19 -8.39
CA ARG A 186 -11.27 8.09 -7.19
C ARG A 186 -10.56 8.35 -5.86
N SER A 187 -9.23 8.23 -5.85
CA SER A 187 -8.41 8.52 -4.67
C SER A 187 -7.84 9.93 -4.69
N ILE A 188 -7.97 10.70 -5.78
CA ILE A 188 -7.63 12.13 -5.77
C ILE A 188 -8.54 12.86 -4.77
N GLY A 189 -7.96 13.79 -4.00
CA GLY A 189 -8.68 14.58 -2.99
C GLY A 189 -8.86 13.88 -1.66
N ARG A 190 -8.38 12.64 -1.52
CA ARG A 190 -8.30 11.91 -0.27
C ARG A 190 -7.00 12.26 0.45
N ILE A 191 -7.08 13.16 1.42
CA ILE A 191 -5.94 13.62 2.21
C ILE A 191 -6.38 13.62 3.68
N SER A 192 -5.56 13.12 4.59
CA SER A 192 -5.81 13.32 6.01
C SER A 192 -5.44 14.74 6.39
N VAL A 193 -6.39 15.48 6.98
CA VAL A 193 -6.17 16.87 7.45
C VAL A 193 -5.50 16.88 8.83
N ASN A 194 -5.49 15.74 9.53
CA ASN A 194 -4.99 15.58 10.89
C ASN A 194 -3.85 14.54 10.92
N ASP A 195 -3.15 14.43 12.05
CA ASP A 195 -2.08 13.45 12.32
C ASP A 195 -2.53 11.97 12.28
N GLN A 196 -3.81 11.70 11.97
CA GLN A 196 -4.35 10.35 11.83
C GLN A 196 -4.43 9.94 10.37
N SER A 197 -4.06 8.69 10.09
CA SER A 197 -4.17 8.12 8.76
C SER A 197 -5.64 8.16 8.26
N LEU A 198 -5.87 8.58 7.01
CA LEU A 198 -7.17 8.57 6.34
C LEU A 198 -7.81 7.19 6.40
N ILE A 199 -7.01 6.11 6.34
CA ILE A 199 -7.56 4.77 6.50
C ILE A 199 -8.11 4.50 7.90
N SER A 200 -7.48 5.05 8.96
CA SER A 200 -8.02 5.01 10.33
C SER A 200 -9.33 5.79 10.44
N GLN A 201 -9.52 6.81 9.61
CA GLN A 201 -10.76 7.58 9.53
C GLN A 201 -11.85 6.89 8.71
N LEU A 202 -11.48 6.19 7.63
CA LEU A 202 -12.39 5.44 6.76
C LEU A 202 -12.90 4.14 7.40
N PHE A 203 -12.06 3.50 8.20
CA PHE A 203 -12.39 2.30 8.96
C PHE A 203 -12.24 2.58 10.46
N PRO A 204 -13.12 3.44 11.03
CA PRO A 204 -13.05 3.76 12.44
C PRO A 204 -13.37 2.49 13.24
N ILE A 205 -12.39 2.01 13.99
CA ILE A 205 -12.63 0.94 14.95
C ILE A 205 -13.48 1.58 16.06
N SER A 206 -14.75 1.17 16.17
CA SER A 206 -15.60 1.55 17.29
C SER A 206 -14.99 0.96 18.56
N PHE A 207 -14.17 1.74 19.26
CA PHE A 207 -13.96 1.53 20.68
C PHE A 207 -15.29 1.80 21.35
N ASN A 208 -16.08 0.75 21.59
CA ASN A 208 -17.15 0.85 22.56
C ASN A 208 -16.50 1.28 23.89
N SER A 209 -16.82 2.49 24.31
CA SER A 209 -16.37 3.12 25.55
C SER A 209 -16.72 2.32 26.81
N SER A 210 -17.50 1.25 26.69
CA SER A 210 -17.75 0.26 27.75
C SER A 210 -16.61 -0.73 28.00
N THR A 211 -15.58 -0.80 27.14
CA THR A 211 -14.40 -1.65 27.41
C THR A 211 -13.27 -0.90 28.11
N GLN A 212 -13.24 0.44 28.06
CA GLN A 212 -12.24 1.23 28.79
C GLN A 212 -12.45 1.22 30.30
N SER A 213 -13.70 1.14 30.78
CA SER A 213 -13.99 1.07 32.22
C SER A 213 -13.53 -0.25 32.85
N ILE A 214 -13.55 -1.37 32.11
CA ILE A 214 -13.12 -2.68 32.64
C ILE A 214 -11.58 -2.77 32.75
N TYR A 215 -10.83 -2.13 31.85
CA TYR A 215 -9.36 -2.13 31.92
C TYR A 215 -8.79 -1.15 32.95
N ILE A 216 -9.55 -0.13 33.35
CA ILE A 216 -9.13 0.82 34.39
C ILE A 216 -9.39 0.24 35.79
N GLU A 217 -10.54 -0.42 36.02
CA GLU A 217 -10.84 -1.04 37.32
C GLU A 217 -9.94 -2.24 37.67
N GLN A 218 -9.45 -3.00 36.68
CA GLN A 218 -8.56 -4.14 36.96
C GLN A 218 -7.11 -3.74 37.26
N LYS A 219 -6.70 -2.49 36.93
CA LYS A 219 -5.35 -1.99 37.21
C LYS A 219 -5.25 -1.26 38.55
N GLU A 220 -6.37 -0.76 39.08
CA GLU A 220 -6.44 -0.16 40.43
C GLU A 220 -6.68 -1.20 41.53
N SER A 221 -7.28 -2.35 41.21
CA SER A 221 -7.52 -3.44 42.18
C SER A 221 -6.32 -4.37 42.39
N THR A 222 -5.26 -4.30 41.58
CA THR A 222 -4.02 -5.09 41.77
C THR A 222 -2.83 -4.29 42.33
N ASN A 223 -2.94 -2.97 42.44
CA ASN A 223 -1.89 -2.11 43.04
C ASN A 223 -2.21 -1.64 44.47
N ASN A 224 -3.35 -2.04 45.04
CA ASN A 224 -3.78 -1.69 46.41
C ASN A 224 -4.01 -2.88 47.34
N SER A 225 -3.52 -4.07 46.98
CA SER A 225 -3.50 -5.22 47.88
C SER A 225 -2.15 -5.93 47.82
N LEU A 226 -1.37 -5.73 48.88
CA LEU A 226 -0.38 -6.62 49.50
C LEU A 226 0.20 -7.76 48.65
#